data_AF-A0AA37LSP5-F1
#
_entry.id   AF-A0AA37LSP5-F1
#
_cell.length_a   1.000
_cell.length_b   1.000
_cell.length_c   1.000
_cell.angle_alpha   90.00
_cell.angle_beta   90.00
_cell.angle_gamma   90.00
#
_symmetry.space_group_name_H-M   'P 1'
#
loop_
_entity.id
_entity.type
_entity.pdbx_description
1 polymer ?
#
loop_
_entity_poly.entity_id
_entity_poly.type
_entity_poly.pdbx_seq_one_letter_code
_entity_poly.pdbx_strand_id
1 'polypeptide(L)'
;MTEESFSYDRNEIVQVLTTYYSTLARACYFSPSDIQSPPPGGWTDSELNVDALRALRRSDRVIDLLRHIPYVKPWINGEEPVQWPVLVRSRAIGYLRDGGDFTKWTVHGADGLSELSSLPFCETPAGPMHLPPDVVALTRGYGTGSFGSPWCIIDCETGILTSYEGGEGPTDKPWQTSKRSPQEYFDTMTRLLESTAHMALPPVKDMEPEICDMGGDELAGVRRYLQWIYTCCGWKTSREDPASWRREECCAKLRSYRVRLQVAEAKKQAHENSYDDPEDSDYADTDEDDSETTFSEKTQEEESLMEGGEDTTGNTLAEEVAEVWADLDEREYMLIDKQLGQKGVSHSIPHPSGTPERLLNVPRPVYDKDTADEQVTETRYPYNLSAVVSAINMYYKLLSCTGYFPPSLVEYAPEDGWDEHAFPSVELKALGYSDKAVDLLRHLPYLGSDEHWWEVFPGSFPIRYLRDADPFRGIPLERLKRKSLRKLGLSPYKEVLPPDVVAIAIPNRVSWRGTWWLVDTDRGSRVDAEPIVPAFEKLASQLKSLESVPMPAFGTFEDWGLRSGRKHIGDQEPAF
;
A
#
# COMPACT_ATOMS: atom_id res chain seq x y z
N MET A 1 -30.85 -15.49 -21.52
CA MET A 1 -29.64 -14.68 -21.74
C MET A 1 -29.93 -13.79 -22.93
N THR A 2 -30.22 -12.52 -22.69
CA THR A 2 -30.28 -11.52 -23.75
C THR A 2 -28.86 -11.34 -24.28
N GLU A 3 -28.62 -11.63 -25.56
CA GLU A 3 -27.37 -11.24 -26.21
C GLU A 3 -27.26 -9.70 -26.11
N GLU A 4 -26.27 -9.22 -25.37
CA GLU A 4 -25.94 -7.80 -25.39
C GLU A 4 -25.52 -7.44 -26.81
N SER A 5 -26.32 -6.59 -27.44
CA SER A 5 -26.09 -6.06 -28.77
C SER A 5 -25.09 -4.91 -28.66
N PHE A 6 -23.81 -5.18 -28.97
CA PHE A 6 -22.81 -4.13 -29.15
C PHE A 6 -22.91 -3.53 -30.56
N SER A 7 -22.77 -2.21 -30.66
CA SER A 7 -22.73 -1.50 -31.94
C SER A 7 -21.66 -0.43 -31.86
N TYR A 8 -20.87 -0.29 -32.92
CA TYR A 8 -19.88 0.78 -33.02
C TYR A 8 -20.56 2.14 -33.23
N ASP A 9 -20.33 3.07 -32.29
CA ASP A 9 -20.64 4.50 -32.44
C ASP A 9 -19.41 5.33 -32.08
N ARG A 10 -18.84 5.98 -33.10
CA ARG A 10 -17.68 6.87 -32.95
C ARG A 10 -17.98 8.03 -32.01
N ASN A 11 -19.15 8.66 -32.14
CA ASN A 11 -19.49 9.86 -31.37
C ASN A 11 -19.68 9.51 -29.90
N GLU A 12 -20.24 8.33 -29.60
CA GLU A 12 -20.31 7.80 -28.23
C GLU A 12 -18.90 7.68 -27.64
N ILE A 13 -17.97 6.99 -28.34
CA ILE A 13 -16.59 6.80 -27.87
C ILE A 13 -15.89 8.15 -27.62
N VAL A 14 -16.05 9.09 -28.55
CA VAL A 14 -15.48 10.44 -28.43
C VAL A 14 -16.05 11.18 -27.21
N GLN A 15 -17.37 11.11 -27.01
CA GLN A 15 -18.04 11.75 -25.88
C GLN A 15 -17.58 11.18 -24.53
N VAL A 16 -17.49 9.85 -24.40
CA VAL A 16 -17.11 9.20 -23.14
C VAL A 16 -15.65 9.46 -22.80
N LEU A 17 -14.73 9.43 -23.79
CA LEU A 17 -13.34 9.79 -23.59
C LEU A 17 -13.17 11.27 -23.20
N THR A 18 -13.90 12.17 -23.87
CA THR A 18 -13.89 13.61 -23.55
C THR A 18 -14.36 13.86 -22.12
N THR A 19 -15.43 13.19 -21.71
CA THR A 19 -15.97 13.29 -20.34
C THR A 19 -14.98 12.74 -19.31
N TYR A 20 -14.35 11.60 -19.61
CA TYR A 20 -13.39 10.96 -18.73
C TYR A 20 -12.13 11.82 -18.53
N TYR A 21 -11.51 12.31 -19.61
CA TYR A 21 -10.34 13.18 -19.53
C TYR A 21 -10.64 14.52 -18.84
N SER A 22 -11.82 15.08 -19.07
CA SER A 22 -12.28 16.27 -18.34
C SER A 22 -12.41 16.01 -16.84
N THR A 23 -12.86 14.82 -16.46
CA THR A 23 -12.94 14.41 -15.04
C THR A 23 -11.56 14.27 -14.42
N LEU A 24 -10.59 13.67 -15.12
CA LEU A 24 -9.20 13.60 -14.67
C LEU A 24 -8.57 15.00 -14.49
N ALA A 25 -8.77 15.92 -15.43
CA ALA A 25 -8.30 17.31 -15.31
C ALA A 25 -8.94 18.03 -14.10
N ARG A 26 -10.23 17.77 -13.84
CA ARG A 26 -10.95 18.28 -12.68
C ARG A 26 -10.40 17.70 -11.37
N ALA A 27 -9.98 16.43 -11.36
CA ALA A 27 -9.46 15.70 -10.21
C ALA A 27 -8.01 16.06 -9.82
N CYS A 28 -7.55 17.28 -10.09
CA CYS A 28 -6.21 17.78 -9.73
C CYS A 28 -5.04 17.10 -10.43
N TYR A 29 -5.27 16.41 -11.55
CA TYR A 29 -4.25 15.57 -12.19
C TYR A 29 -3.40 16.32 -13.22
N PHE A 30 -4.02 16.79 -14.31
CA PHE A 30 -3.45 17.70 -15.31
C PHE A 30 -4.34 18.93 -15.48
N SER A 31 -3.85 19.95 -16.19
CA SER A 31 -4.63 21.15 -16.49
C SER A 31 -5.68 20.84 -17.58
N PRO A 32 -6.89 21.42 -17.53
CA PRO A 32 -7.82 21.34 -18.64
C PRO A 32 -7.21 21.83 -19.98
N SER A 33 -6.23 22.74 -19.93
CA SER A 33 -5.48 23.22 -21.11
C SER A 33 -4.54 22.19 -21.73
N ASP A 34 -4.25 21.11 -21.01
CA ASP A 34 -3.39 20.02 -21.49
C ASP A 34 -4.20 19.04 -22.36
N ILE A 35 -5.53 19.10 -22.31
CA ILE A 35 -6.41 18.35 -23.21
C ILE A 35 -6.45 19.06 -24.56
N GLN A 36 -6.07 18.35 -25.60
CA GLN A 36 -6.14 18.75 -27.00
C GLN A 36 -7.42 18.20 -27.60
N SER A 37 -8.39 19.09 -27.82
CA SER A 37 -9.64 18.73 -28.49
C SER A 37 -9.46 18.70 -30.01
N PRO A 38 -10.05 17.72 -30.70
CA PRO A 38 -10.02 17.67 -32.15
C PRO A 38 -10.77 18.87 -32.76
N PRO A 39 -10.31 19.39 -33.90
CA PRO A 39 -11.09 20.32 -34.72
C PRO A 39 -12.45 19.72 -35.15
N PRO A 40 -13.44 20.52 -35.60
CA PRO A 40 -14.75 20.00 -36.02
C PRO A 40 -14.70 18.92 -37.13
N GLY A 41 -13.65 18.90 -37.95
CA GLY A 41 -13.41 17.89 -38.98
C GLY A 41 -12.46 16.76 -38.57
N GLY A 42 -12.06 16.72 -37.30
CA GLY A 42 -11.01 15.85 -36.78
C GLY A 42 -9.59 16.36 -37.06
N TRP A 43 -8.61 15.67 -36.47
CA TRP A 43 -7.18 15.89 -36.73
C TRP A 43 -6.83 15.60 -38.19
N THR A 44 -6.03 16.48 -38.79
CA THR A 44 -5.55 16.33 -40.16
C THR A 44 -4.42 15.29 -40.26
N ASP A 45 -4.06 14.85 -41.47
CA ASP A 45 -2.94 13.90 -41.68
C ASP A 45 -1.56 14.49 -41.34
N SER A 46 -1.49 15.83 -41.26
CA SER A 46 -0.33 16.56 -40.74
C SER A 46 -0.27 16.62 -39.22
N GLU A 47 -1.38 16.34 -38.52
CA GLU A 47 -1.46 16.36 -37.06
C GLU A 47 -1.51 14.94 -36.48
N LEU A 48 -2.26 14.04 -37.11
CA LEU A 48 -2.34 12.62 -36.78
C LEU A 48 -1.26 11.83 -37.52
N ASN A 49 -0.66 10.85 -36.85
CA ASN A 49 0.40 10.04 -37.43
C ASN A 49 -0.15 8.92 -38.35
N VAL A 50 -0.83 9.33 -39.43
CA VAL A 50 -1.52 8.41 -40.36
C VAL A 50 -0.55 7.44 -41.01
N ASP A 51 0.67 7.86 -41.36
CA ASP A 51 1.65 6.99 -41.98
C ASP A 51 2.06 5.83 -41.04
N ALA A 52 2.27 6.12 -39.76
CA ALA A 52 2.52 5.09 -38.75
C ALA A 52 1.31 4.14 -38.60
N LEU A 53 0.09 4.68 -38.57
CA LEU A 53 -1.13 3.88 -38.51
C LEU A 53 -1.27 2.96 -39.73
N ARG A 54 -0.89 3.43 -40.92
CA ARG A 54 -0.86 2.60 -42.14
C ARG A 54 0.24 1.54 -42.12
N ALA A 55 1.43 1.87 -41.62
CA ALA A 55 2.50 0.90 -41.41
C ALA A 55 2.05 -0.23 -40.47
N LEU A 56 1.25 0.11 -39.45
CA LEU A 56 0.61 -0.83 -38.52
C LEU A 56 -0.68 -1.46 -39.06
N ARG A 57 -1.00 -1.25 -40.34
CA ARG A 57 -2.15 -1.81 -41.06
C ARG A 57 -3.53 -1.45 -40.46
N ARG A 58 -3.64 -0.29 -39.81
CA ARG A 58 -4.92 0.20 -39.26
C ARG A 58 -5.86 0.66 -40.38
N SER A 59 -7.14 0.34 -40.23
CA SER A 59 -8.18 0.65 -41.21
C SER A 59 -8.55 2.14 -41.22
N ASP A 60 -9.26 2.56 -42.26
CA ASP A 60 -9.83 3.92 -42.35
C ASP A 60 -10.77 4.21 -41.18
N ARG A 61 -11.45 3.19 -40.66
CA ARG A 61 -12.38 3.33 -39.54
C ARG A 61 -11.66 3.62 -38.23
N VAL A 62 -10.55 2.92 -37.96
CA VAL A 62 -9.68 3.22 -36.81
C VAL A 62 -9.08 4.62 -36.93
N ILE A 63 -8.56 4.97 -38.10
CA ILE A 63 -8.00 6.30 -38.35
C ILE A 63 -9.06 7.38 -38.12
N ASP A 64 -10.28 7.16 -38.63
CA ASP A 64 -11.40 8.07 -38.42
C ASP A 64 -11.78 8.22 -36.94
N LEU A 65 -11.78 7.15 -36.13
CA LEU A 65 -11.93 7.26 -34.68
C LEU A 65 -10.82 8.12 -34.07
N LEU A 66 -9.55 7.80 -34.35
CA LEU A 66 -8.38 8.48 -33.78
C LEU A 66 -8.30 9.96 -34.18
N ARG A 67 -8.87 10.35 -35.33
CA ARG A 67 -9.03 11.76 -35.72
C ARG A 67 -9.98 12.54 -34.83
N HIS A 68 -10.92 11.87 -34.16
CA HIS A 68 -12.00 12.54 -33.43
C HIS A 68 -11.92 12.38 -31.91
N ILE A 69 -10.94 11.63 -31.37
CA ILE A 69 -10.75 11.55 -29.92
C ILE A 69 -9.90 12.73 -29.40
N PRO A 70 -10.08 13.11 -28.12
CA PRO A 70 -9.16 14.03 -27.46
C PRO A 70 -7.82 13.36 -27.14
N TYR A 71 -6.75 14.14 -27.14
CA TYR A 71 -5.42 13.71 -26.67
C TYR A 71 -4.98 14.58 -25.50
N VAL A 72 -4.07 14.09 -24.66
CA VAL A 72 -3.44 14.88 -23.60
C VAL A 72 -2.02 15.19 -24.01
N LYS A 73 -1.58 16.45 -23.87
CA LYS A 73 -0.19 16.83 -24.11
C LYS A 73 0.73 15.99 -23.23
N PRO A 74 1.80 15.39 -23.77
CA PRO A 74 2.74 14.64 -22.97
C PRO A 74 3.28 15.50 -21.83
N TRP A 75 3.50 14.86 -20.69
CA TRP A 75 4.19 15.50 -19.58
C TRP A 75 5.69 15.51 -19.89
N ILE A 76 6.29 16.69 -19.86
CA ILE A 76 7.70 16.88 -20.15
C ILE A 76 8.43 17.01 -18.81
N ASN A 77 9.22 15.99 -18.48
CA ASN A 77 10.15 16.02 -17.35
C ASN A 77 11.46 15.32 -17.75
N GLY A 78 12.50 16.12 -17.99
CA GLY A 78 13.76 15.63 -18.56
C GLY A 78 13.79 15.72 -20.09
N GLU A 79 14.57 14.83 -20.72
CA GLU A 79 14.85 14.87 -22.17
C GLU A 79 13.73 14.23 -23.01
N GLU A 80 13.02 13.22 -22.48
CA GLU A 80 11.97 12.52 -23.23
C GLU A 80 10.56 12.84 -22.69
N PRO A 81 9.59 13.18 -23.56
CA PRO A 81 8.21 13.40 -23.18
C PRO A 81 7.53 12.08 -22.79
N VAL A 82 6.79 12.08 -21.68
CA VAL A 82 6.12 10.90 -21.15
C VAL A 82 4.60 11.06 -21.26
N GLN A 83 3.89 10.04 -21.76
CA GLN A 83 2.43 10.05 -21.81
C GLN A 83 1.81 9.96 -20.42
N TRP A 84 0.68 10.64 -20.21
CA TRP A 84 -0.04 10.61 -18.94
C TRP A 84 -0.65 9.23 -18.67
N PRO A 85 -0.54 8.71 -17.43
CA PRO A 85 -1.42 7.64 -16.98
C PRO A 85 -2.87 8.12 -17.04
N VAL A 86 -3.72 7.38 -17.72
CA VAL A 86 -5.15 7.70 -17.80
C VAL A 86 -6.01 6.62 -17.17
N LEU A 87 -5.45 5.46 -16.87
CA LEU A 87 -6.05 4.45 -15.99
C LEU A 87 -5.00 4.03 -14.96
N VAL A 88 -5.43 3.26 -13.96
CA VAL A 88 -4.51 2.61 -13.02
C VAL A 88 -3.52 1.77 -13.82
N ARG A 89 -2.22 2.08 -13.69
CA ARG A 89 -1.12 1.39 -14.36
C ARG A 89 -1.23 1.33 -15.90
N SER A 90 -1.94 2.28 -16.52
CA SER A 90 -2.05 2.40 -17.97
C SER A 90 -1.92 3.85 -18.45
N ARG A 91 -1.09 4.06 -19.48
CA ARG A 91 -0.87 5.36 -20.13
C ARG A 91 -1.67 5.49 -21.41
N ALA A 92 -2.10 6.71 -21.70
CA ALA A 92 -2.67 7.02 -23.00
C ALA A 92 -1.63 6.77 -24.10
N ILE A 93 -2.07 6.26 -25.25
CA ILE A 93 -1.23 6.18 -26.44
C ILE A 93 -1.40 7.47 -27.23
N GLY A 94 -0.29 8.17 -27.47
CA GLY A 94 -0.24 9.40 -28.26
C GLY A 94 -0.12 9.10 -29.75
N TYR A 95 -1.22 9.25 -30.49
CA TYR A 95 -1.24 9.05 -31.95
C TYR A 95 -0.96 10.32 -32.77
N LEU A 96 -0.92 11.49 -32.13
CA LEU A 96 -0.55 12.73 -32.79
C LEU A 96 0.94 12.72 -33.18
N ARG A 97 1.31 13.47 -34.22
CA ARG A 97 2.70 13.63 -34.65
C ARG A 97 3.52 14.44 -33.67
N ASP A 98 2.91 15.44 -33.04
CA ASP A 98 3.57 16.25 -32.02
C ASP A 98 3.49 15.54 -30.67
N GLY A 99 4.65 15.08 -30.18
CA GLY A 99 4.77 14.42 -28.88
C GLY A 99 4.10 13.04 -28.77
N GLY A 100 3.71 12.39 -29.87
CA GLY A 100 3.12 11.05 -29.83
C GLY A 100 4.14 9.92 -29.74
N ASP A 101 3.68 8.74 -29.35
CA ASP A 101 4.54 7.55 -29.14
C ASP A 101 5.17 7.02 -30.44
N PHE A 102 4.60 7.37 -31.60
CA PHE A 102 5.09 6.93 -32.91
C PHE A 102 6.07 7.89 -33.58
N THR A 103 6.33 9.04 -32.93
CA THR A 103 7.15 10.12 -33.51
C THR A 103 8.52 9.63 -33.90
N LYS A 104 9.16 8.80 -33.06
CA LYS A 104 10.52 8.28 -33.29
C LYS A 104 10.70 7.52 -34.59
N TRP A 105 9.68 6.80 -35.08
CA TRP A 105 9.75 6.12 -36.38
C TRP A 105 9.48 7.09 -37.52
N THR A 106 8.51 7.99 -37.34
CA THR A 106 8.08 8.87 -38.44
C THR A 106 9.06 9.98 -38.78
N VAL A 107 9.90 10.40 -37.83
CA VAL A 107 11.01 11.34 -38.12
C VAL A 107 12.07 10.73 -39.04
N HIS A 108 12.18 9.40 -39.10
CA HIS A 108 13.07 8.68 -40.01
C HIS A 108 12.42 8.38 -41.38
N GLY A 109 11.22 8.89 -41.64
CA GLY A 109 10.55 8.74 -42.93
C GLY A 109 10.27 7.28 -43.28
N ALA A 110 10.51 6.89 -44.54
CA ALA A 110 10.18 5.56 -45.05
C ALA A 110 10.93 4.43 -44.32
N ASP A 111 12.18 4.65 -43.92
CA ASP A 111 13.00 3.63 -43.25
C ASP A 111 12.46 3.32 -41.85
N GLY A 112 12.14 4.35 -41.06
CA GLY A 112 11.53 4.16 -39.74
C GLY A 112 10.12 3.57 -39.80
N LEU A 113 9.34 3.90 -40.82
CA LEU A 113 8.03 3.27 -41.05
C LEU A 113 8.15 1.79 -41.44
N SER A 114 9.18 1.45 -42.23
CA SER A 114 9.49 0.05 -42.55
C SER A 114 9.90 -0.72 -41.30
N GLU A 115 10.75 -0.13 -40.45
CA GLU A 115 11.11 -0.69 -39.15
C GLU A 115 9.86 -0.93 -38.29
N LEU A 116 9.02 0.09 -38.09
CA LEU A 116 7.77 -0.02 -37.33
C LEU A 116 6.86 -1.15 -37.84
N SER A 117 6.77 -1.32 -39.17
CA SER A 117 5.94 -2.37 -39.77
C SER A 117 6.49 -3.78 -39.58
N SER A 118 7.78 -3.91 -39.27
CA SER A 118 8.48 -5.18 -39.08
C SER A 118 8.57 -5.61 -37.61
N LEU A 119 8.41 -4.67 -36.67
CA LEU A 119 8.50 -4.96 -35.24
C LEU A 119 7.29 -5.79 -34.75
N PRO A 120 7.51 -6.74 -33.82
CA PRO A 120 6.44 -7.36 -33.07
C PRO A 120 5.60 -6.30 -32.35
N PHE A 121 4.28 -6.41 -32.40
CA PHE A 121 3.39 -5.41 -31.80
C PHE A 121 3.63 -5.21 -30.30
N CYS A 122 3.98 -6.27 -29.57
CA CYS A 122 4.32 -6.21 -28.14
C CYS A 122 5.55 -5.34 -27.82
N GLU A 123 6.40 -5.07 -28.81
CA GLU A 123 7.55 -4.16 -28.71
C GLU A 123 7.19 -2.73 -29.16
N THR A 124 5.95 -2.52 -29.59
CA THR A 124 5.43 -1.23 -30.02
C THR A 124 4.35 -0.73 -29.05
N PRO A 125 4.11 0.60 -29.02
CA PRO A 125 2.96 1.16 -28.32
C PRO A 125 1.59 0.73 -28.89
N ALA A 126 1.54 0.02 -30.03
CA ALA A 126 0.32 -0.19 -30.80
C ALA A 126 -0.56 -1.36 -30.31
N GLY A 127 -0.08 -2.21 -29.41
CA GLY A 127 -0.88 -3.27 -28.80
C GLY A 127 -0.04 -4.35 -28.10
N PRO A 128 -0.66 -5.17 -27.23
CA PRO A 128 0.04 -6.28 -26.56
C PRO A 128 0.37 -7.44 -27.52
N MET A 129 -0.23 -7.43 -28.72
CA MET A 129 -0.10 -8.46 -29.75
C MET A 129 -0.53 -7.88 -31.09
N HIS A 130 -0.42 -8.66 -32.17
CA HIS A 130 -0.89 -8.22 -33.48
C HIS A 130 -2.43 -8.07 -33.48
N LEU A 131 -2.91 -6.82 -33.50
CA LEU A 131 -4.34 -6.51 -33.54
C LEU A 131 -4.86 -6.42 -35.00
N PRO A 132 -6.06 -6.92 -35.32
CA PRO A 132 -6.68 -6.78 -36.64
C PRO A 132 -6.83 -5.31 -37.09
N PRO A 133 -6.94 -5.03 -38.41
CA PRO A 133 -6.98 -3.65 -38.94
C PRO A 133 -8.02 -2.71 -38.30
N ASP A 134 -9.19 -3.23 -37.94
CA ASP A 134 -10.29 -2.49 -37.31
C ASP A 134 -10.20 -2.42 -35.77
N VAL A 135 -9.11 -2.93 -35.18
CA VAL A 135 -8.89 -2.95 -33.73
C VAL A 135 -7.72 -2.05 -33.37
N VAL A 136 -7.85 -1.29 -32.28
CA VAL A 136 -6.84 -0.32 -31.84
C VAL A 136 -6.74 -0.25 -30.32
N ALA A 137 -5.54 -0.06 -29.79
CA ALA A 137 -5.32 0.23 -28.37
C ALA A 137 -5.40 1.74 -28.11
N LEU A 138 -6.16 2.17 -27.11
CA LEU A 138 -6.20 3.56 -26.63
C LEU A 138 -5.20 3.81 -25.51
N THR A 139 -4.89 2.77 -24.73
CA THR A 139 -3.94 2.84 -23.62
C THR A 139 -3.01 1.64 -23.63
N ARG A 140 -1.83 1.82 -23.04
CA ARG A 140 -0.82 0.77 -22.84
C ARG A 140 -0.45 0.64 -21.37
N GLY A 141 -0.31 -0.59 -20.91
CA GLY A 141 0.17 -0.88 -19.57
C GLY A 141 1.59 -0.39 -19.32
N TYR A 142 1.90 0.01 -18.08
CA TYR A 142 3.28 0.29 -17.63
C TYR A 142 3.56 -0.29 -16.23
N GLY A 143 4.82 -0.64 -15.98
CA GLY A 143 5.30 -1.23 -14.72
C GLY A 143 5.35 -2.77 -14.73
N THR A 144 6.15 -3.35 -13.82
CA THR A 144 6.54 -4.78 -13.76
C THR A 144 5.86 -5.59 -12.64
N GLY A 145 4.91 -5.05 -11.88
CA GLY A 145 4.29 -5.74 -10.74
C GLY A 145 3.20 -6.77 -11.10
N SER A 146 2.90 -7.69 -10.17
CA SER A 146 2.04 -8.89 -10.29
C SER A 146 0.56 -8.68 -10.67
N PHE A 147 0.06 -7.44 -10.64
CA PHE A 147 -1.24 -7.08 -11.21
C PHE A 147 -1.02 -6.56 -12.63
N GLY A 148 -1.66 -7.19 -13.62
CA GLY A 148 -1.46 -6.89 -15.04
C GLY A 148 -1.63 -5.42 -15.38
N SER A 149 -0.81 -4.91 -16.29
CA SER A 149 -0.86 -3.51 -16.73
C SER A 149 -1.87 -3.39 -17.88
N PRO A 150 -3.09 -2.84 -17.67
CA PRO A 150 -4.20 -3.04 -18.60
C PRO A 150 -3.99 -2.28 -19.91
N TRP A 151 -4.29 -2.94 -21.02
CA TRP A 151 -4.47 -2.31 -22.33
C TRP A 151 -5.96 -2.07 -22.56
N CYS A 152 -6.33 -0.85 -22.90
CA CYS A 152 -7.69 -0.53 -23.33
C CYS A 152 -7.77 -0.68 -24.85
N ILE A 153 -8.40 -1.75 -25.34
CA ILE A 153 -8.48 -2.09 -26.76
C ILE A 153 -9.92 -1.91 -27.25
N ILE A 154 -10.11 -1.24 -28.38
CA ILE A 154 -11.41 -1.03 -29.02
C ILE A 154 -11.42 -1.73 -30.38
N ASP A 155 -12.43 -2.57 -30.56
CA ASP A 155 -12.82 -3.12 -31.86
C ASP A 155 -13.82 -2.16 -32.53
N CYS A 156 -13.38 -1.46 -33.57
CA CYS A 156 -14.20 -0.49 -34.32
C CYS A 156 -15.18 -1.17 -35.30
N GLU A 157 -15.11 -2.49 -35.49
CA GLU A 157 -16.12 -3.22 -36.23
C GLU A 157 -17.35 -3.47 -35.35
N THR A 158 -17.12 -3.90 -34.12
CA THR A 158 -18.19 -4.33 -33.20
C THR A 158 -18.59 -3.29 -32.17
N GLY A 159 -17.73 -2.30 -31.90
CA GLY A 159 -17.91 -1.33 -30.82
C GLY A 159 -17.56 -1.89 -29.44
N ILE A 160 -16.89 -3.05 -29.37
CA ILE A 160 -16.53 -3.68 -28.10
C ILE A 160 -15.22 -3.10 -27.58
N LEU A 161 -15.22 -2.73 -26.30
CA LEU A 161 -14.03 -2.38 -25.53
C LEU A 161 -13.60 -3.58 -24.69
N THR A 162 -12.29 -3.86 -24.71
CA THR A 162 -11.65 -4.87 -23.89
C THR A 162 -10.55 -4.24 -23.03
N SER A 163 -10.63 -4.44 -21.70
CA SER A 163 -9.54 -4.19 -20.77
C SER A 163 -8.69 -5.45 -20.70
N TYR A 164 -7.56 -5.48 -21.40
CA TYR A 164 -6.69 -6.63 -21.51
C TYR A 164 -5.53 -6.56 -20.51
N GLU A 165 -5.50 -7.51 -19.58
CA GLU A 165 -4.48 -7.62 -18.51
C GLU A 165 -3.67 -8.93 -18.63
N GLY A 166 -3.83 -9.67 -19.73
CA GLY A 166 -3.41 -11.06 -19.87
C GLY A 166 -4.60 -12.04 -19.77
N GLY A 167 -4.32 -13.32 -19.97
CA GLY A 167 -5.32 -14.40 -19.94
C GLY A 167 -5.79 -14.91 -21.30
N GLU A 168 -6.70 -15.89 -21.28
CA GLU A 168 -7.17 -16.60 -22.47
C GLU A 168 -8.45 -15.97 -23.04
N GLY A 169 -8.31 -15.23 -24.14
CA GLY A 169 -9.44 -14.86 -25.01
C GLY A 169 -9.79 -15.96 -26.02
N PRO A 170 -10.85 -15.78 -26.84
CA PRO A 170 -11.15 -16.68 -27.95
C PRO A 170 -9.96 -16.89 -28.88
N THR A 171 -9.80 -18.09 -29.45
CA THR A 171 -8.64 -18.45 -30.29
C THR A 171 -8.44 -17.51 -31.50
N ASP A 172 -9.53 -17.01 -32.08
CA ASP A 172 -9.53 -16.06 -33.20
C ASP A 172 -9.34 -14.60 -32.77
N LYS A 173 -9.61 -14.29 -31.50
CA LYS A 173 -9.52 -12.95 -30.89
C LYS A 173 -8.88 -13.03 -29.50
N PRO A 174 -7.60 -13.42 -29.38
CA PRO A 174 -6.95 -13.67 -28.09
C PRO A 174 -6.88 -12.44 -27.18
N TRP A 175 -6.91 -11.23 -27.77
CA TRP A 175 -6.99 -9.97 -27.03
C TRP A 175 -8.37 -9.74 -26.38
N GLN A 176 -9.43 -10.43 -26.82
CA GLN A 176 -10.82 -10.20 -26.39
C GLN A 176 -11.18 -10.98 -25.12
N THR A 177 -10.44 -10.76 -24.04
CA THR A 177 -10.65 -11.41 -22.75
C THR A 177 -11.92 -10.94 -22.03
N SER A 178 -12.43 -9.76 -22.40
CA SER A 178 -13.67 -9.19 -21.86
C SER A 178 -14.43 -8.44 -22.96
N LYS A 179 -15.75 -8.29 -22.78
CA LYS A 179 -16.62 -7.53 -23.67
C LYS A 179 -17.40 -6.52 -22.84
N ARG A 180 -17.18 -5.23 -23.11
CA ARG A 180 -17.91 -4.12 -22.48
C ARG A 180 -18.22 -3.06 -23.52
N SER A 181 -19.25 -2.25 -23.28
CA SER A 181 -19.43 -1.03 -24.06
C SER A 181 -18.41 0.04 -23.59
N PRO A 182 -17.95 0.93 -24.49
CA PRO A 182 -17.09 2.04 -24.12
C PRO A 182 -17.73 2.91 -23.03
N GLN A 183 -19.02 3.21 -23.15
CA GLN A 183 -19.76 3.98 -22.15
C GLN A 183 -19.75 3.30 -20.77
N GLU A 184 -20.12 2.02 -20.68
CA GLU A 184 -20.16 1.32 -19.38
C GLU A 184 -18.78 1.30 -18.71
N TYR A 185 -17.72 1.07 -19.50
CA TYR A 185 -16.36 1.03 -18.98
C TYR A 185 -15.92 2.38 -18.43
N PHE A 186 -16.03 3.45 -19.22
CA PHE A 186 -15.57 4.78 -18.79
C PHE A 186 -16.49 5.41 -17.73
N ASP A 187 -17.79 5.11 -17.72
CA ASP A 187 -18.68 5.48 -16.61
C ASP A 187 -18.26 4.81 -15.30
N THR A 188 -17.78 3.56 -15.38
CA THR A 188 -17.22 2.86 -14.22
C THR A 188 -15.93 3.50 -13.75
N MET A 189 -14.99 3.81 -14.66
CA MET A 189 -13.75 4.50 -14.30
C MET A 189 -14.01 5.89 -13.72
N THR A 190 -14.98 6.62 -14.25
CA THR A 190 -15.43 7.91 -13.74
C THR A 190 -15.98 7.78 -12.32
N ARG A 191 -16.86 6.80 -12.07
CA ARG A 191 -17.39 6.52 -10.72
C ARG A 191 -16.28 6.18 -9.71
N LEU A 192 -15.25 5.44 -10.12
CA LEU A 192 -14.12 5.11 -9.26
C LEU A 192 -13.31 6.36 -8.86
N LEU A 193 -13.14 7.33 -9.77
CA LEU A 193 -12.54 8.63 -9.44
C LEU A 193 -13.43 9.48 -8.53
N GLU A 194 -14.74 9.53 -8.81
CA GLU A 194 -15.71 10.30 -8.01
C GLU A 194 -15.84 9.76 -6.58
N SER A 195 -15.85 8.44 -6.43
CA SER A 195 -15.88 7.76 -5.13
C SER A 195 -14.54 7.79 -4.39
N THR A 196 -13.48 8.34 -5.00
CA THR A 196 -12.11 8.36 -4.47
C THR A 196 -11.56 6.95 -4.17
N ALA A 197 -12.04 5.95 -4.92
CA ALA A 197 -11.47 4.61 -4.95
C ALA A 197 -10.20 4.59 -5.83
N HIS A 198 -10.28 5.28 -6.97
CA HIS A 198 -9.10 5.70 -7.74
C HIS A 198 -8.74 7.14 -7.40
N MET A 199 -7.47 7.41 -7.18
CA MET A 199 -6.98 8.76 -6.85
C MET A 199 -5.88 9.19 -7.81
N ALA A 200 -6.07 10.38 -8.39
CA ALA A 200 -5.19 10.92 -9.40
C ALA A 200 -4.17 11.85 -8.73
N LEU A 201 -2.90 11.46 -8.75
CA LEU A 201 -1.83 12.17 -8.07
C LEU A 201 -1.00 13.01 -9.05
N PRO A 202 -0.96 14.35 -8.89
CA PRO A 202 -0.23 15.22 -9.81
C PRO A 202 1.29 14.97 -9.75
N PRO A 203 2.02 15.33 -10.82
CA PRO A 203 3.47 15.21 -10.85
C PRO A 203 4.15 16.19 -9.88
N VAL A 204 5.33 15.82 -9.40
CA VAL A 204 6.17 16.59 -8.47
C VAL A 204 7.64 16.38 -8.80
N LYS A 205 8.33 17.42 -9.30
CA LYS A 205 9.75 17.34 -9.69
C LYS A 205 9.97 16.09 -10.58
N ASP A 206 10.82 15.17 -10.14
CA ASP A 206 11.16 13.91 -10.81
C ASP A 206 10.11 12.79 -10.64
N MET A 207 9.14 12.98 -9.74
CA MET A 207 8.06 12.02 -9.55
C MET A 207 7.00 12.17 -10.63
N GLU A 208 6.83 11.10 -11.40
CA GLU A 208 5.82 10.99 -12.45
C GLU A 208 4.39 11.13 -11.92
N PRO A 209 3.44 11.58 -12.74
CA PRO A 209 2.03 11.55 -12.37
C PRO A 209 1.53 10.11 -12.27
N GLU A 210 0.50 9.84 -11.46
CA GLU A 210 0.03 8.47 -11.21
C GLU A 210 -1.46 8.41 -10.87
N ILE A 211 -2.17 7.38 -11.33
CA ILE A 211 -3.51 7.04 -10.84
C ILE A 211 -3.40 5.78 -9.99
N CYS A 212 -3.61 5.91 -8.69
CA CYS A 212 -3.52 4.80 -7.76
C CYS A 212 -4.86 4.08 -7.63
N ASP A 213 -4.84 2.75 -7.77
CA ASP A 213 -5.92 1.90 -7.25
C ASP A 213 -5.66 1.68 -5.77
N MET A 214 -6.66 2.03 -4.96
CA MET A 214 -6.59 1.91 -3.52
C MET A 214 -7.55 0.83 -3.02
N GLY A 215 -7.91 -0.15 -3.85
CA GLY A 215 -8.79 -1.27 -3.50
C GLY A 215 -8.21 -2.21 -2.45
N GLY A 216 -6.88 -2.34 -2.35
CA GLY A 216 -6.19 -3.20 -1.39
C GLY A 216 -6.22 -2.67 0.06
N ASP A 217 -6.22 -3.60 1.03
CA ASP A 217 -6.23 -3.27 2.46
C ASP A 217 -4.87 -2.75 2.97
N GLU A 218 -3.78 -3.09 2.29
CA GLU A 218 -2.39 -2.70 2.63
C GLU A 218 -2.16 -1.18 2.59
N LEU A 219 -2.96 -0.42 1.84
CA LEU A 219 -2.85 1.04 1.69
C LEU A 219 -3.99 1.83 2.36
N ALA A 220 -4.75 1.21 3.26
CA ALA A 220 -5.95 1.82 3.84
C ALA A 220 -5.71 3.18 4.55
N GLY A 221 -4.56 3.34 5.21
CA GLY A 221 -4.18 4.60 5.89
C GLY A 221 -3.86 5.73 4.92
N VAL A 222 -3.02 5.44 3.93
CA VAL A 222 -2.68 6.37 2.83
C VAL A 222 -3.94 6.76 2.06
N ARG A 223 -4.77 5.77 1.74
CA ARG A 223 -6.08 5.97 1.11
C ARG A 223 -6.94 6.96 1.88
N ARG A 224 -7.15 6.75 3.18
CA ARG A 224 -7.97 7.66 4.00
C ARG A 224 -7.40 9.07 4.04
N TYR A 225 -6.08 9.22 4.07
CA TYR A 225 -5.44 10.54 4.07
C TYR A 225 -5.63 11.29 2.75
N LEU A 226 -5.39 10.62 1.62
CA LEU A 226 -5.62 11.20 0.30
C LEU A 226 -7.12 11.53 0.09
N GLN A 227 -8.02 10.62 0.50
CA GLN A 227 -9.46 10.86 0.48
C GLN A 227 -9.86 12.07 1.34
N TRP A 228 -9.21 12.24 2.49
CA TRP A 228 -9.41 13.41 3.35
C TRP A 228 -8.97 14.69 2.67
N ILE A 229 -7.84 14.72 1.94
CA ILE A 229 -7.42 15.89 1.15
C ILE A 229 -8.50 16.27 0.13
N TYR A 230 -8.96 15.32 -0.69
CA TYR A 230 -10.03 15.56 -1.67
C TYR A 230 -11.32 16.04 -1.01
N THR A 231 -11.70 15.43 0.12
CA THR A 231 -12.91 15.79 0.87
C THR A 231 -12.83 17.20 1.45
N CYS A 232 -11.72 17.56 2.09
CA CYS A 232 -11.52 18.90 2.65
C CYS A 232 -11.50 20.00 1.59
N CYS A 233 -11.10 19.66 0.37
CA CYS A 233 -11.13 20.57 -0.78
C CYS A 233 -12.47 20.56 -1.52
N GLY A 234 -13.48 19.81 -1.06
CA GLY A 234 -14.84 19.85 -1.61
C GLY A 234 -15.09 18.93 -2.80
N TRP A 235 -14.28 17.87 -3.01
CA TRP A 235 -14.45 16.98 -4.18
C TRP A 235 -15.82 16.31 -4.23
N LYS A 236 -16.27 15.73 -3.12
CA LYS A 236 -17.57 15.03 -3.07
C LYS A 236 -18.75 15.98 -3.23
N THR A 237 -18.63 17.19 -2.67
CA THR A 237 -19.67 18.23 -2.78
C THR A 237 -19.65 18.94 -4.12
N SER A 238 -18.57 18.83 -4.90
CA SER A 238 -18.40 19.51 -6.20
C SER A 238 -19.45 19.16 -7.25
N ARG A 239 -20.10 18.00 -7.12
CA ARG A 239 -21.16 17.57 -8.03
C ARG A 239 -22.43 18.41 -7.86
N GLU A 240 -22.71 18.84 -6.63
CA GLU A 240 -23.88 19.64 -6.26
C GLU A 240 -23.55 21.13 -6.25
N ASP A 241 -22.37 21.48 -5.75
CA ASP A 241 -21.84 22.84 -5.74
C ASP A 241 -20.41 22.88 -6.31
N PRO A 242 -20.25 23.16 -7.61
CA PRO A 242 -18.94 23.27 -8.24
C PRO A 242 -18.03 24.32 -7.58
N ALA A 243 -18.59 25.36 -6.94
CA ALA A 243 -17.82 26.39 -6.27
C ALA A 243 -17.17 25.90 -4.97
N SER A 244 -17.67 24.80 -4.39
CA SER A 244 -17.07 24.15 -3.23
C SER A 244 -15.72 23.48 -3.54
N TRP A 245 -15.43 23.21 -4.83
CA TRP A 245 -14.21 22.54 -5.26
C TRP A 245 -13.01 23.49 -5.33
N ARG A 246 -12.11 23.37 -4.36
CA ARG A 246 -10.87 24.16 -4.29
C ARG A 246 -9.71 23.38 -4.93
N ARG A 247 -9.75 23.26 -6.25
CA ARG A 247 -8.81 22.45 -7.06
C ARG A 247 -7.34 22.81 -6.78
N GLU A 248 -6.99 24.08 -6.82
CA GLU A 248 -5.60 24.54 -6.67
C GLU A 248 -5.05 24.23 -5.28
N GLU A 249 -5.88 24.34 -4.24
CA GLU A 249 -5.52 23.96 -2.87
C GLU A 249 -5.31 22.45 -2.75
N CYS A 250 -6.16 21.65 -3.40
CA CYS A 250 -6.01 20.19 -3.42
C CYS A 250 -4.72 19.78 -4.15
N CYS A 251 -4.46 20.32 -5.35
CA CYS A 251 -3.20 20.13 -6.06
C CYS A 251 -1.99 20.45 -5.16
N ALA A 252 -2.00 21.58 -4.46
CA ALA A 252 -0.90 21.99 -3.58
C ALA A 252 -0.69 21.00 -2.42
N LYS A 253 -1.79 20.52 -1.80
CA LYS A 253 -1.74 19.52 -0.73
C LYS A 253 -1.22 18.17 -1.22
N LEU A 254 -1.69 17.68 -2.37
CA LEU A 254 -1.23 16.42 -2.97
C LEU A 254 0.25 16.50 -3.37
N ARG A 255 0.69 17.61 -3.97
CA ARG A 255 2.11 17.82 -4.30
C ARG A 255 2.97 17.85 -3.04
N SER A 256 2.53 18.58 -2.01
CA SER A 256 3.23 18.63 -0.72
C SER A 256 3.34 17.25 -0.08
N TYR A 257 2.30 16.43 -0.18
CA TYR A 257 2.32 15.05 0.28
C TYR A 257 3.36 14.21 -0.48
N ARG A 258 3.36 14.24 -1.82
CA ARG A 258 4.34 13.52 -2.64
C ARG A 258 5.79 13.94 -2.36
N VAL A 259 6.07 15.25 -2.20
CA VAL A 259 7.41 15.72 -1.78
C VAL A 259 7.83 15.10 -0.43
N ARG A 260 6.92 15.02 0.54
CA ARG A 260 7.25 14.44 1.85
C ARG A 260 7.55 12.95 1.75
N LEU A 261 6.83 12.22 0.90
CA LEU A 261 7.12 10.81 0.61
C LEU A 261 8.53 10.64 0.06
N GLN A 262 8.89 11.40 -0.97
CA GLN A 262 10.21 11.32 -1.58
C GLN A 262 11.33 11.60 -0.58
N VAL A 263 11.14 12.57 0.33
CA VAL A 263 12.12 12.88 1.38
C VAL A 263 12.18 11.76 2.43
N ALA A 264 11.06 11.08 2.71
CA ALA A 264 11.03 9.92 3.60
C ALA A 264 11.85 8.77 3.03
N GLU A 265 11.56 8.41 1.77
CA GLU A 265 12.20 7.33 1.02
C GLU A 265 13.71 7.57 0.88
N ALA A 266 14.12 8.79 0.51
CA ALA A 266 15.54 9.15 0.42
C ALA A 266 16.27 9.05 1.77
N LYS A 267 15.61 9.38 2.88
CA LYS A 267 16.19 9.22 4.23
C LYS A 267 16.33 7.76 4.62
N LYS A 268 15.36 6.93 4.25
CA LYS A 268 15.39 5.49 4.47
C LYS A 268 16.50 4.83 3.66
N GLN A 269 16.58 5.12 2.36
CA GLN A 269 17.66 4.61 1.52
C GLN A 269 19.03 5.02 2.08
N ALA A 270 19.19 6.27 2.52
CA ALA A 270 20.43 6.71 3.17
C ALA A 270 20.71 5.98 4.50
N HIS A 271 19.68 5.52 5.20
CA HIS A 271 19.82 4.71 6.41
C HIS A 271 20.22 3.28 6.08
N GLU A 272 19.59 2.65 5.10
CA GLU A 272 19.92 1.30 4.63
C GLU A 272 21.37 1.25 4.10
N ASN A 273 21.74 2.21 3.25
CA ASN A 273 23.11 2.36 2.75
C ASN A 273 24.15 2.67 3.86
N SER A 274 23.71 3.00 5.08
CA SER A 274 24.62 3.21 6.22
C SER A 274 24.92 1.93 7.01
N TYR A 275 24.20 0.84 6.72
CA TYR A 275 24.44 -0.50 7.26
C TYR A 275 25.12 -1.44 6.26
N ASP A 276 25.18 -1.07 4.98
CA ASP A 276 26.04 -1.72 4.00
C ASP A 276 27.51 -1.38 4.32
N ASP A 277 28.17 -2.26 5.06
CA ASP A 277 29.59 -2.17 5.36
C ASP A 277 30.39 -2.48 4.09
N PRO A 278 31.23 -1.56 3.58
CA PRO A 278 32.08 -1.86 2.42
C PRO A 278 33.12 -2.96 2.68
N GLU A 279 33.27 -3.47 3.91
CA GLU A 279 34.18 -4.58 4.24
C GLU A 279 33.60 -5.99 3.99
N ASP A 280 32.30 -6.15 3.66
CA ASP A 280 31.71 -7.46 3.34
C ASP A 280 31.81 -7.83 1.83
N SER A 281 32.57 -7.06 1.03
CA SER A 281 32.83 -7.38 -0.40
C SER A 281 33.97 -8.39 -0.63
N ASP A 282 34.54 -8.94 0.45
CA ASP A 282 35.83 -9.63 0.41
C ASP A 282 35.73 -11.15 0.57
N TYR A 283 34.57 -11.74 0.27
CA TYR A 283 34.55 -13.17 -0.09
C TYR A 283 35.11 -13.32 -1.51
N ALA A 284 36.44 -13.23 -1.58
CA ALA A 284 37.20 -13.80 -2.68
C ALA A 284 36.88 -15.29 -2.72
N ASP A 285 36.13 -15.70 -3.74
CA ASP A 285 35.99 -17.08 -4.16
C ASP A 285 37.36 -17.54 -4.70
N THR A 286 38.27 -17.86 -3.79
CA THR A 286 39.54 -18.49 -4.11
C THR A 286 39.33 -19.99 -4.10
N ASP A 287 38.89 -20.52 -5.24
CA ASP A 287 39.31 -21.84 -5.68
C ASP A 287 40.13 -21.64 -6.97
N GLU A 288 41.44 -21.84 -6.81
CA GLU A 288 42.45 -21.90 -7.84
C GLU A 288 42.14 -23.06 -8.81
N ASP A 289 42.09 -22.79 -10.11
CA ASP A 289 42.74 -23.70 -11.07
C ASP A 289 43.33 -22.91 -12.25
N ASP A 290 44.62 -23.11 -12.44
CA ASP A 290 45.50 -22.46 -13.41
C ASP A 290 45.23 -22.96 -14.84
N SER A 291 45.11 -22.05 -15.80
CA SER A 291 46.00 -22.06 -16.97
C SER A 291 45.83 -20.83 -17.87
N GLU A 292 46.98 -20.29 -18.22
CA GLU A 292 47.24 -19.13 -19.07
C GLU A 292 46.51 -19.17 -20.43
N THR A 293 46.02 -18.03 -20.93
CA THR A 293 46.62 -17.37 -22.10
C THR A 293 45.99 -16.01 -22.46
N THR A 294 46.90 -15.17 -22.91
CA THR A 294 46.91 -13.77 -23.34
C THR A 294 45.91 -13.26 -24.42
N PHE A 295 45.54 -11.98 -24.24
CA PHE A 295 45.34 -10.88 -25.22
C PHE A 295 44.06 -10.76 -26.09
N SER A 296 43.48 -9.54 -26.00
CA SER A 296 43.08 -8.63 -27.09
C SER A 296 41.60 -8.47 -27.48
N GLU A 297 41.28 -7.23 -27.80
CA GLU A 297 40.02 -6.57 -28.17
C GLU A 297 39.15 -7.22 -29.26
N LYS A 298 37.83 -6.96 -29.10
CA LYS A 298 36.79 -6.55 -30.08
C LYS A 298 35.81 -7.57 -30.70
N THR A 299 34.54 -7.19 -30.50
CA THR A 299 33.31 -7.28 -31.35
C THR A 299 32.45 -8.56 -31.43
N GLN A 300 31.18 -8.33 -31.04
CA GLN A 300 29.89 -8.80 -31.58
C GLN A 300 29.34 -10.21 -31.35
N GLU A 301 28.06 -10.17 -30.93
CA GLU A 301 26.89 -11.01 -31.23
C GLU A 301 26.58 -12.30 -30.42
N GLU A 302 25.43 -12.18 -29.72
CA GLU A 302 24.27 -13.08 -29.56
C GLU A 302 24.26 -14.30 -28.63
N GLU A 303 23.07 -14.38 -27.99
CA GLU A 303 22.29 -15.51 -27.46
C GLU A 303 22.39 -15.98 -25.98
N SER A 304 21.29 -15.65 -25.26
CA SER A 304 20.47 -16.47 -24.35
C SER A 304 21.10 -17.18 -23.14
N LEU A 305 20.60 -16.84 -21.94
CA LEU A 305 19.75 -17.72 -21.11
C LEU A 305 19.49 -17.08 -19.72
N MET A 306 18.20 -16.95 -19.41
CA MET A 306 17.47 -17.14 -18.15
C MET A 306 18.18 -17.01 -16.78
N GLU A 307 17.40 -16.36 -15.89
CA GLU A 307 17.17 -16.64 -14.46
C GLU A 307 17.95 -15.83 -13.39
N GLY A 308 17.18 -15.25 -12.47
CA GLY A 308 17.60 -14.99 -11.09
C GLY A 308 17.73 -13.52 -10.69
N GLY A 309 16.63 -12.91 -10.25
CA GLY A 309 16.65 -11.61 -9.57
C GLY A 309 15.29 -11.28 -8.97
N GLU A 310 15.08 -11.67 -7.71
CA GLU A 310 13.93 -11.29 -6.90
C GLU A 310 14.02 -9.80 -6.53
N ASP A 311 13.21 -8.95 -7.16
CA ASP A 311 13.11 -7.53 -6.77
C ASP A 311 11.97 -7.31 -5.78
N THR A 312 12.35 -7.29 -4.50
CA THR A 312 11.57 -6.90 -3.32
C THR A 312 11.32 -5.38 -3.29
N THR A 313 10.54 -4.83 -4.22
CA THR A 313 10.32 -3.36 -4.31
C THR A 313 8.85 -2.92 -4.16
N GLY A 314 8.00 -3.76 -3.56
CA GLY A 314 6.57 -3.47 -3.37
C GLY A 314 6.16 -3.03 -1.95
N ASN A 315 7.00 -3.23 -0.94
CA ASN A 315 6.59 -3.16 0.48
C ASN A 315 7.03 -1.88 1.23
N THR A 316 7.75 -0.97 0.58
CA THR A 316 8.47 0.11 1.26
C THR A 316 7.66 1.41 1.39
N LEU A 317 6.75 1.70 0.45
CA LEU A 317 6.00 2.97 0.39
C LEU A 317 4.93 3.17 1.48
N ALA A 318 4.38 2.09 2.06
CA ALA A 318 3.32 2.18 3.08
C ALA A 318 3.89 2.46 4.49
N GLU A 319 5.10 1.97 4.78
CA GLU A 319 5.80 2.18 6.05
C GLU A 319 6.42 3.59 6.13
N GLU A 320 6.89 4.15 5.01
CA GLU A 320 7.58 5.44 4.92
C GLU A 320 6.70 6.67 5.21
N VAL A 321 5.39 6.56 5.02
CA VAL A 321 4.43 7.66 5.29
C VAL A 321 4.06 7.73 6.77
N ALA A 322 4.09 6.61 7.49
CA ALA A 322 3.65 6.58 8.88
C ALA A 322 4.72 7.16 9.84
N GLU A 323 6.01 7.07 9.47
CA GLU A 323 7.11 7.56 10.28
C GLU A 323 7.34 9.08 10.14
N VAL A 324 7.26 9.65 8.94
CA VAL A 324 7.55 11.09 8.72
C VAL A 324 6.54 12.05 9.36
N TRP A 325 5.31 11.60 9.62
CA TRP A 325 4.29 12.41 10.28
C TRP A 325 4.35 12.34 11.80
N ALA A 326 5.17 11.45 12.36
CA ALA A 326 5.31 11.29 13.80
C ALA A 326 6.31 12.26 14.46
N ASP A 327 7.13 12.97 13.66
CA ASP A 327 8.37 13.60 14.11
C ASP A 327 8.37 15.14 14.23
N LEU A 328 7.34 15.86 13.77
CA LEU A 328 7.30 17.33 13.97
C LEU A 328 6.89 17.69 15.42
N ASP A 329 7.83 18.24 16.18
CA ASP A 329 7.60 18.74 17.54
C ASP A 329 7.39 20.28 17.61
N GLU A 330 6.95 20.77 18.77
CA GLU A 330 6.66 22.20 19.05
C GLU A 330 7.89 23.12 18.85
N ARG A 331 9.11 22.60 19.00
CA ARG A 331 10.34 23.36 18.78
C ARG A 331 10.64 23.55 17.30
N GLU A 332 10.37 22.54 16.46
CA GLU A 332 10.51 22.66 15.00
C GLU A 332 9.49 23.65 14.42
N TYR A 333 8.25 23.66 14.94
CA TYR A 333 7.25 24.67 14.57
C TYR A 333 7.71 26.10 14.90
N MET A 334 8.25 26.33 16.10
CA MET A 334 8.75 27.64 16.54
C MET A 334 10.00 28.09 15.76
N LEU A 335 10.83 27.15 15.29
CA LEU A 335 11.99 27.46 14.45
C LEU A 335 11.56 27.93 13.06
N ILE A 336 10.52 27.32 12.51
CA ILE A 336 9.95 27.61 11.19
C ILE A 336 9.18 28.94 11.21
N ASP A 337 8.38 29.19 12.25
CA ASP A 337 7.66 30.47 12.45
C ASP A 337 8.64 31.66 12.52
N LYS A 338 9.73 31.50 13.28
CA LYS A 338 10.81 32.49 13.38
C LYS A 338 11.53 32.73 12.04
N GLN A 339 11.72 31.69 11.22
CA GLN A 339 12.34 31.80 9.89
C GLN A 339 11.41 32.45 8.85
N LEU A 340 10.09 32.25 8.96
CA LEU A 340 9.09 32.86 8.10
C LEU A 340 8.90 34.35 8.41
N GLY A 341 8.92 34.73 9.69
CA GLY A 341 8.93 36.13 10.13
C GLY A 341 10.17 36.91 9.65
N GLN A 342 11.34 36.27 9.59
CA GLN A 342 12.57 36.86 9.04
C GLN A 342 12.53 37.06 7.52
N LYS A 343 11.70 36.30 6.80
CA LYS A 343 11.52 36.39 5.34
C LYS A 343 10.37 37.30 4.92
N GLY A 344 9.73 38.00 5.86
CA GLY A 344 8.62 38.93 5.58
C GLY A 344 7.34 38.25 5.08
N VAL A 345 7.21 36.93 5.27
CA VAL A 345 6.03 36.17 4.86
C VAL A 345 5.02 36.17 6.01
N SER A 346 3.98 37.00 5.90
CA SER A 346 2.85 36.99 6.84
C SER A 346 1.92 35.83 6.52
N HIS A 347 1.67 34.97 7.50
CA HIS A 347 0.72 33.87 7.40
C HIS A 347 -0.26 33.95 8.58
N SER A 348 -1.55 33.76 8.32
CA SER A 348 -2.60 33.77 9.34
C SER A 348 -2.91 32.34 9.78
N ILE A 349 -1.89 31.62 10.25
CA ILE A 349 -2.08 30.37 10.99
C ILE A 349 -2.20 30.79 12.46
N PRO A 350 -3.27 30.39 13.18
CA PRO A 350 -3.36 30.68 14.60
C PRO A 350 -2.13 30.10 15.29
N HIS A 351 -1.43 30.92 16.08
CA HIS A 351 -0.59 30.38 17.14
C HIS A 351 -1.44 29.37 17.92
N PRO A 352 -0.91 28.18 18.28
CA PRO A 352 -1.54 27.39 19.32
C PRO A 352 -1.35 28.16 20.65
N SER A 353 -2.17 29.20 20.85
CA SER A 353 -2.21 29.95 22.10
C SER A 353 -3.22 29.29 23.01
N GLY A 354 -2.69 28.71 24.07
CA GLY A 354 -3.40 27.78 24.94
C GLY A 354 -2.67 26.45 24.88
N THR A 355 -2.29 25.93 26.04
CA THR A 355 -1.98 24.52 26.19
C THR A 355 -3.04 23.77 25.40
N PRO A 356 -2.67 22.92 24.42
CA PRO A 356 -3.67 22.20 23.67
C PRO A 356 -4.49 21.39 24.67
N GLU A 357 -5.73 21.79 24.92
CA GLU A 357 -6.77 20.86 25.35
C GLU A 357 -7.02 19.94 24.17
N ARG A 358 -6.07 19.01 23.98
CA ARG A 358 -6.28 17.81 23.22
C ARG A 358 -7.30 17.01 24.02
N LEU A 359 -8.45 16.77 23.40
CA LEU A 359 -9.42 15.77 23.81
C LEU A 359 -8.69 14.41 23.97
N LEU A 360 -8.23 14.16 25.19
CA LEU A 360 -7.97 12.85 25.73
C LEU A 360 -9.31 12.13 25.77
N ASN A 361 -9.54 11.19 24.87
CA ASN A 361 -10.36 10.03 25.21
C ASN A 361 -9.47 8.97 25.86
N VAL A 362 -8.86 9.34 26.98
CA VAL A 362 -8.70 8.44 28.12
C VAL A 362 -9.85 8.83 29.05
N PRO A 363 -10.82 7.97 29.37
CA PRO A 363 -11.93 8.39 30.22
C PRO A 363 -11.40 8.74 31.61
N ARG A 364 -11.36 10.03 31.93
CA ARG A 364 -11.45 10.55 33.31
C ARG A 364 -12.52 11.64 33.35
N PRO A 365 -13.29 11.74 34.45
CA PRO A 365 -14.56 12.46 34.47
C PRO A 365 -14.35 13.97 34.37
N VAL A 366 -15.20 14.64 33.60
CA VAL A 366 -15.29 16.10 33.53
C VAL A 366 -15.89 16.61 34.83
N TYR A 367 -15.13 17.42 35.59
CA TYR A 367 -15.68 18.26 36.65
C TYR A 367 -16.11 19.59 36.01
N ASP A 368 -17.43 19.78 35.87
CA ASP A 368 -17.97 21.13 35.72
C ASP A 368 -18.12 21.74 37.11
N LYS A 369 -17.37 22.82 37.35
CA LYS A 369 -17.71 23.77 38.41
C LYS A 369 -18.97 24.49 37.96
N ASP A 370 -20.12 23.99 38.40
CA ASP A 370 -21.25 24.77 38.92
C ASP A 370 -22.52 23.91 38.91
N THR A 371 -22.50 22.80 39.65
CA THR A 371 -23.70 22.31 40.33
C THR A 371 -23.29 21.45 41.52
N ALA A 372 -23.90 21.71 42.66
CA ALA A 372 -23.64 21.06 43.93
C ALA A 372 -23.91 19.55 43.88
N ASP A 373 -23.05 18.81 44.59
CA ASP A 373 -23.22 17.44 45.10
C ASP A 373 -23.68 16.35 44.12
N GLU A 374 -22.72 15.70 43.44
CA GLU A 374 -22.76 14.26 43.23
C GLU A 374 -21.33 13.70 43.03
N GLN A 375 -20.86 12.90 43.99
CA GLN A 375 -19.56 12.23 43.95
C GLN A 375 -19.59 11.10 42.89
N VAL A 376 -18.95 11.30 41.74
CA VAL A 376 -18.69 10.22 40.77
C VAL A 376 -17.57 9.34 41.32
N THR A 377 -17.92 8.18 41.85
CA THR A 377 -16.98 7.14 42.27
C THR A 377 -16.35 6.46 41.03
N GLU A 378 -15.04 6.61 40.81
CA GLU A 378 -14.31 5.78 39.83
C GLU A 378 -14.43 4.31 40.22
N THR A 379 -15.00 3.48 39.33
CA THR A 379 -15.20 2.05 39.58
C THR A 379 -13.83 1.34 39.68
N ARG A 380 -13.45 0.94 40.90
CA ARG A 380 -12.28 0.11 41.16
C ARG A 380 -12.71 -1.34 41.35
N TYR A 381 -12.04 -2.24 40.64
CA TYR A 381 -12.20 -3.67 40.86
C TYR A 381 -11.08 -4.17 41.78
N PRO A 382 -11.35 -5.17 42.63
CA PRO A 382 -10.32 -5.75 43.47
C PRO A 382 -9.27 -6.43 42.57
N TYR A 383 -8.09 -5.80 42.44
CA TYR A 383 -6.96 -6.41 41.77
C TYR A 383 -6.40 -7.56 42.63
N ASN A 384 -6.36 -8.76 42.07
CA ASN A 384 -5.77 -9.93 42.69
C ASN A 384 -4.84 -10.60 41.67
N LEU A 385 -3.54 -10.55 41.95
CA LEU A 385 -2.50 -11.08 41.07
C LEU A 385 -2.74 -12.55 40.72
N SER A 386 -2.97 -13.41 41.72
CA SER A 386 -3.11 -14.85 41.49
C SER A 386 -4.36 -15.18 40.67
N ALA A 387 -5.46 -14.45 40.87
CA ALA A 387 -6.66 -14.61 40.07
C ALA A 387 -6.44 -14.19 38.61
N VAL A 388 -5.77 -13.06 38.36
CA VAL A 388 -5.44 -12.57 37.02
C VAL A 388 -4.51 -13.56 36.30
N VAL A 389 -3.42 -13.96 36.94
CA VAL A 389 -2.45 -14.91 36.39
C VAL A 389 -3.12 -16.26 36.08
N SER A 390 -3.96 -16.76 36.97
CA SER A 390 -4.72 -18.00 36.76
C SER A 390 -5.65 -17.92 35.54
N ALA A 391 -6.35 -16.79 35.36
CA ALA A 391 -7.24 -16.58 34.21
C ALA A 391 -6.45 -16.54 32.88
N ILE A 392 -5.31 -15.86 32.85
CA ILE A 392 -4.43 -15.78 31.66
C ILE A 392 -3.81 -17.15 31.36
N ASN A 393 -3.29 -17.85 32.37
CA ASN A 393 -2.75 -19.21 32.21
C ASN A 393 -3.79 -20.18 31.64
N MET A 394 -5.03 -20.12 32.15
CA MET A 394 -6.12 -20.95 31.64
C MET A 394 -6.41 -20.64 30.17
N TYR A 395 -6.37 -19.37 29.77
CA TYR A 395 -6.60 -18.96 28.39
C TYR A 395 -5.52 -19.48 27.42
N TYR A 396 -4.24 -19.29 27.75
CA TYR A 396 -3.12 -19.81 26.94
C TYR A 396 -3.15 -21.33 26.86
N LYS A 397 -3.48 -22.01 27.97
CA LYS A 397 -3.66 -23.46 27.99
C LYS A 397 -4.76 -23.90 27.03
N LEU A 398 -5.92 -23.23 27.04
CA LEU A 398 -7.02 -23.53 26.14
C LEU A 398 -6.63 -23.33 24.67
N LEU A 399 -5.93 -22.24 24.33
CA LEU A 399 -5.42 -22.01 22.97
C LEU A 399 -4.46 -23.12 22.50
N SER A 400 -3.60 -23.63 23.37
CA SER A 400 -2.76 -24.78 23.03
C SER A 400 -3.57 -26.07 22.84
N CYS A 401 -4.65 -26.24 23.61
CA CYS A 401 -5.53 -27.41 23.53
C CYS A 401 -6.46 -27.41 22.31
N THR A 402 -6.70 -26.25 21.67
CA THR A 402 -7.47 -26.17 20.42
C THR A 402 -6.67 -26.63 19.20
N GLY A 403 -5.41 -27.02 19.35
CA GLY A 403 -4.52 -27.44 18.26
C GLY A 403 -3.99 -26.27 17.43
N TYR A 404 -4.03 -25.04 17.98
CA TYR A 404 -3.59 -23.84 17.29
C TYR A 404 -2.07 -23.72 17.25
N PHE A 405 -1.40 -23.89 18.40
CA PHE A 405 0.06 -24.02 18.52
C PHE A 405 0.42 -25.14 19.50
N PRO A 406 1.63 -25.72 19.42
CA PRO A 406 2.01 -26.82 20.30
C PRO A 406 2.07 -26.36 21.77
N PRO A 407 1.59 -27.17 22.74
CA PRO A 407 1.64 -26.80 24.16
C PRO A 407 3.05 -26.53 24.68
N SER A 408 4.08 -27.09 24.05
CA SER A 408 5.49 -26.84 24.37
C SER A 408 5.95 -25.42 24.05
N LEU A 409 5.20 -24.68 23.23
CA LEU A 409 5.49 -23.28 22.93
C LEU A 409 5.13 -22.35 24.09
N VAL A 410 4.21 -22.73 24.97
CA VAL A 410 3.81 -21.90 26.10
C VAL A 410 4.76 -22.14 27.27
N GLU A 411 5.50 -21.11 27.62
CA GLU A 411 6.40 -21.06 28.77
C GLU A 411 5.63 -20.46 29.97
N TYR A 412 5.33 -21.28 30.96
CA TYR A 412 4.64 -20.86 32.17
C TYR A 412 5.64 -20.41 33.25
N ALA A 413 5.34 -19.30 33.91
CA ALA A 413 6.12 -18.82 35.04
C ALA A 413 6.12 -19.84 36.21
N PRO A 414 7.24 -20.00 36.93
CA PRO A 414 7.28 -20.71 38.21
C PRO A 414 6.32 -20.10 39.26
N GLU A 415 6.06 -20.82 40.36
CA GLU A 415 5.16 -20.33 41.43
C GLU A 415 5.60 -18.99 42.02
N ASP A 416 6.91 -18.78 42.16
CA ASP A 416 7.51 -17.53 42.64
C ASP A 416 7.79 -16.51 41.51
N GLY A 417 7.30 -16.79 40.31
CA GLY A 417 7.52 -16.00 39.10
C GLY A 417 8.87 -16.27 38.42
N TRP A 418 9.11 -15.59 37.31
CA TRP A 418 10.38 -15.68 36.57
C TRP A 418 11.55 -15.15 37.42
N ASP A 419 12.68 -15.86 37.39
CA ASP A 419 13.88 -15.46 38.13
C ASP A 419 14.51 -14.17 37.58
N GLU A 420 15.40 -13.52 38.36
CA GLU A 420 16.03 -12.25 37.95
C GLU A 420 16.99 -12.38 36.75
N HIS A 421 17.44 -13.60 36.42
CA HIS A 421 18.30 -13.86 35.26
C HIS A 421 17.49 -13.97 33.97
N ALA A 422 16.23 -14.39 34.05
CA ALA A 422 15.30 -14.47 32.93
C ALA A 422 14.46 -13.18 32.79
N PHE A 423 14.11 -12.52 33.89
CA PHE A 423 13.17 -11.40 33.91
C PHE A 423 13.83 -10.04 34.15
N PRO A 424 13.49 -8.99 33.38
CA PRO A 424 14.14 -7.69 33.40
C PRO A 424 13.50 -6.72 34.42
N SER A 425 13.44 -7.09 35.70
CA SER A 425 12.80 -6.28 36.76
C SER A 425 13.36 -4.85 36.87
N VAL A 426 14.68 -4.70 36.79
CA VAL A 426 15.39 -3.42 36.96
C VAL A 426 15.12 -2.50 35.77
N GLU A 427 15.16 -3.06 34.57
CA GLU A 427 14.88 -2.41 33.30
C GLU A 427 13.43 -1.92 33.25
N LEU A 428 12.46 -2.74 33.64
CA LEU A 428 11.05 -2.36 33.66
C LEU A 428 10.77 -1.23 34.65
N LYS A 429 11.39 -1.26 35.85
CA LYS A 429 11.34 -0.14 36.80
C LYS A 429 11.98 1.12 36.23
N ALA A 430 13.09 0.98 35.52
CA ALA A 430 13.76 2.09 34.85
C ALA A 430 12.94 2.71 33.71
N LEU A 431 12.03 1.92 33.11
CA LEU A 431 11.04 2.37 32.14
C LEU A 431 9.79 3.04 32.78
N GLY A 432 9.70 3.07 34.10
CA GLY A 432 8.66 3.77 34.85
C GLY A 432 7.47 2.90 35.27
N TYR A 433 7.55 1.57 35.13
CA TYR A 433 6.50 0.67 35.63
C TYR A 433 6.50 0.56 37.16
N SER A 434 5.32 0.40 37.75
CA SER A 434 5.14 0.21 39.19
C SER A 434 5.55 -1.20 39.63
N ASP A 435 5.76 -1.40 40.94
CA ASP A 435 6.03 -2.72 41.49
C ASP A 435 4.90 -3.71 41.17
N LYS A 436 3.63 -3.27 41.17
CA LYS A 436 2.48 -4.13 40.83
C LYS A 436 2.48 -4.55 39.36
N ALA A 437 2.78 -3.61 38.46
CA ALA A 437 2.90 -3.89 37.04
C ALA A 437 4.04 -4.87 36.73
N VAL A 438 5.20 -4.67 37.37
CA VAL A 438 6.35 -5.56 37.25
C VAL A 438 6.04 -6.94 37.83
N ASP A 439 5.36 -7.00 38.98
CA ASP A 439 4.95 -8.25 39.62
C ASP A 439 3.93 -9.03 38.79
N LEU A 440 3.00 -8.35 38.11
CA LEU A 440 2.12 -8.99 37.12
C LEU A 440 2.92 -9.64 36.00
N LEU A 441 3.74 -8.85 35.29
CA LEU A 441 4.53 -9.33 34.14
C LEU A 441 5.44 -10.51 34.55
N ARG A 442 5.99 -10.48 35.76
CA ARG A 442 6.83 -11.55 36.30
C ARG A 442 6.14 -12.92 36.42
N HIS A 443 4.81 -12.94 36.50
CA HIS A 443 4.03 -14.16 36.70
C HIS A 443 3.21 -14.56 35.47
N LEU A 444 3.33 -13.84 34.34
CA LEU A 444 2.59 -14.17 33.12
C LEU A 444 3.24 -15.35 32.36
N PRO A 445 2.42 -16.13 31.64
CA PRO A 445 2.93 -17.06 30.64
C PRO A 445 3.40 -16.29 29.39
N TYR A 446 4.42 -16.82 28.72
CA TYR A 446 4.93 -16.27 27.47
C TYR A 446 4.99 -17.34 26.37
N LEU A 447 4.92 -16.94 25.10
CA LEU A 447 5.27 -17.84 24.01
C LEU A 447 6.80 -17.86 23.86
N GLY A 448 7.36 -19.04 23.62
CA GLY A 448 8.76 -19.23 23.27
C GLY A 448 9.11 -18.64 21.91
N SER A 449 10.40 -18.57 21.61
CA SER A 449 10.88 -18.12 20.30
C SER A 449 10.60 -19.19 19.24
N ASP A 450 9.88 -18.82 18.20
CA ASP A 450 9.53 -19.66 17.05
C ASP A 450 9.53 -18.77 15.79
N GLU A 451 9.66 -19.37 14.61
CA GLU A 451 9.63 -18.69 13.32
C GLU A 451 8.21 -18.20 12.96
N HIS A 452 7.21 -18.68 13.70
CA HIS A 452 5.80 -18.40 13.47
C HIS A 452 5.26 -17.31 14.41
N TRP A 453 4.48 -16.39 13.86
CA TRP A 453 3.86 -15.30 14.60
C TRP A 453 2.46 -15.71 15.06
N TRP A 454 2.33 -16.12 16.33
CA TRP A 454 1.09 -16.65 16.88
C TRP A 454 0.20 -15.57 17.48
N GLU A 455 -1.02 -15.42 16.95
CA GLU A 455 -2.02 -14.52 17.53
C GLU A 455 -2.61 -15.14 18.80
N VAL A 456 -2.40 -14.47 19.94
CA VAL A 456 -2.99 -14.93 21.21
C VAL A 456 -4.35 -14.28 21.46
N PHE A 457 -4.58 -13.09 20.90
CA PHE A 457 -5.89 -12.44 20.93
C PHE A 457 -6.35 -12.19 19.49
N PRO A 458 -7.65 -12.02 19.22
CA PRO A 458 -8.13 -11.72 17.87
C PRO A 458 -7.33 -10.57 17.23
N GLY A 459 -6.58 -10.88 16.18
CA GLY A 459 -5.75 -9.91 15.48
C GLY A 459 -4.57 -9.35 16.28
N SER A 460 -4.15 -9.94 17.40
CA SER A 460 -3.12 -9.33 18.27
C SER A 460 -2.06 -10.34 18.73
N PHE A 461 -0.79 -9.95 18.65
CA PHE A 461 0.38 -10.73 19.05
C PHE A 461 0.76 -10.46 20.50
N PRO A 462 1.12 -11.50 21.28
CA PRO A 462 1.53 -11.34 22.66
C PRO A 462 2.88 -10.60 22.76
N ILE A 463 3.08 -9.83 23.84
CA ILE A 463 4.37 -9.22 24.14
C ILE A 463 5.13 -10.11 25.12
N ARG A 464 6.34 -10.53 24.74
CA ARG A 464 7.27 -11.26 25.62
C ARG A 464 8.15 -10.26 26.37
N TYR A 465 8.17 -10.34 27.70
CA TYR A 465 8.95 -9.44 28.56
C TYR A 465 10.19 -10.09 29.16
N LEU A 466 10.62 -11.24 28.66
CA LEU A 466 11.83 -11.91 29.14
C LEU A 466 13.09 -11.28 28.52
N ARG A 467 14.24 -11.42 29.20
CA ARG A 467 15.52 -10.78 28.82
C ARG A 467 16.06 -11.24 27.47
N ASP A 468 15.63 -12.41 27.00
CA ASP A 468 15.96 -12.98 25.69
C ASP A 468 15.14 -12.37 24.55
N ALA A 469 14.04 -11.66 24.85
CA ALA A 469 13.17 -11.04 23.87
C ALA A 469 13.62 -9.62 23.50
N ASP A 470 13.30 -9.20 22.29
CA ASP A 470 13.27 -7.77 21.94
C ASP A 470 12.10 -7.13 22.70
N PRO A 471 12.30 -6.06 23.50
CA PRO A 471 13.36 -5.05 23.36
C PRO A 471 14.57 -5.16 24.31
N PHE A 472 14.68 -6.20 25.14
CA PHE A 472 15.69 -6.26 26.20
C PHE A 472 17.02 -6.88 25.74
N ARG A 473 16.99 -7.65 24.66
CA ARG A 473 18.17 -8.30 24.09
C ARG A 473 19.20 -7.27 23.62
N GLY A 474 20.41 -7.31 24.19
CA GLY A 474 21.56 -6.51 23.74
C GLY A 474 21.48 -5.00 24.00
N ILE A 475 20.48 -4.50 24.73
CA ILE A 475 20.35 -3.06 25.03
C ILE A 475 20.85 -2.75 26.45
N PRO A 476 21.92 -1.94 26.61
CA PRO A 476 22.36 -1.48 27.92
C PRO A 476 21.28 -0.67 28.65
N LEU A 477 21.15 -0.86 29.97
CA LEU A 477 20.17 -0.17 30.83
C LEU A 477 20.14 1.36 30.64
N GLU A 478 21.31 1.98 30.48
CA GLU A 478 21.43 3.43 30.25
C GLU A 478 20.86 3.89 28.90
N ARG A 479 20.87 3.02 27.88
CA ARG A 479 20.21 3.29 26.60
C ARG A 479 18.70 3.05 26.72
N LEU A 480 18.28 2.05 27.50
CA LEU A 480 16.88 1.73 27.74
C LEU A 480 16.13 2.90 28.41
N LYS A 481 16.73 3.51 29.44
CA LYS A 481 16.19 4.71 30.14
C LYS A 481 15.92 5.91 29.24
N ARG A 482 16.58 5.99 28.09
CA ARG A 482 16.44 7.09 27.12
C ARG A 482 15.44 6.78 26.01
N LYS A 483 14.94 5.54 25.93
CA LYS A 483 13.92 5.14 24.95
C LYS A 483 12.52 5.30 25.55
N SER A 484 11.57 5.75 24.74
CA SER A 484 10.16 5.79 25.13
C SER A 484 9.51 4.41 24.98
N LEU A 485 8.51 4.11 25.80
CA LEU A 485 7.75 2.84 25.72
C LEU A 485 7.21 2.58 24.30
N ARG A 486 6.79 3.64 23.58
CA ARG A 486 6.36 3.53 22.17
C ARG A 486 7.46 3.05 21.23
N LYS A 487 8.69 3.58 21.36
CA LYS A 487 9.85 3.14 20.56
C LYS A 487 10.28 1.70 20.89
N LEU A 488 9.86 1.18 22.04
CA LEU A 488 10.10 -0.20 22.45
C LEU A 488 8.95 -1.15 22.08
N GLY A 489 7.87 -0.65 21.44
CA GLY A 489 6.69 -1.47 21.16
C GLY A 489 5.85 -1.81 22.40
N LEU A 490 6.06 -1.12 23.53
CA LEU A 490 5.41 -1.39 24.82
C LEU A 490 4.26 -0.42 25.14
N SER A 491 3.98 0.55 24.27
CA SER A 491 2.88 1.50 24.41
C SER A 491 2.34 1.97 23.06
N PRO A 492 1.02 2.10 22.89
CA PRO A 492 0.44 2.76 21.72
C PRO A 492 0.57 4.29 21.77
N TYR A 493 0.81 4.87 22.94
CA TYR A 493 0.74 6.32 23.17
C TYR A 493 2.12 6.98 23.12
N LYS A 494 2.17 8.24 22.70
CA LYS A 494 3.39 9.07 22.77
C LYS A 494 3.61 9.58 24.20
N GLU A 495 2.53 9.72 24.96
CA GLU A 495 2.51 10.10 26.37
C GLU A 495 3.04 8.96 27.26
N VAL A 496 3.51 9.34 28.45
CA VAL A 496 3.94 8.39 29.48
C VAL A 496 2.70 7.65 29.98
N LEU A 497 2.69 6.32 29.85
CA LEU A 497 1.65 5.48 30.46
C LEU A 497 1.70 5.60 31.99
N PRO A 498 0.55 5.52 32.68
CA PRO A 498 0.56 5.38 34.13
C PRO A 498 1.43 4.17 34.54
N PRO A 499 2.20 4.25 35.64
CA PRO A 499 3.10 3.18 36.07
C PRO A 499 2.43 1.80 36.23
N ASP A 500 1.14 1.79 36.56
CA ASP A 500 0.35 0.59 36.80
C ASP A 500 -0.29 -0.01 35.53
N VAL A 501 -0.13 0.64 34.36
CA VAL A 501 -0.70 0.21 33.08
C VAL A 501 0.36 -0.45 32.20
N VAL A 502 0.14 -1.72 31.86
CA VAL A 502 1.05 -2.52 31.01
C VAL A 502 0.35 -3.02 29.75
N ALA A 503 1.08 -3.08 28.64
CA ALA A 503 0.61 -3.76 27.44
C ALA A 503 0.99 -5.25 27.50
N ILE A 504 0.06 -6.16 27.22
CA ILE A 504 0.34 -7.60 27.15
C ILE A 504 0.20 -8.17 25.73
N ALA A 505 -0.38 -7.41 24.81
CA ALA A 505 -0.40 -7.71 23.39
C ALA A 505 -0.44 -6.44 22.53
N ILE A 506 0.13 -6.56 21.33
CA ILE A 506 0.14 -5.54 20.27
C ILE A 506 -0.77 -5.98 19.12
N PRO A 507 -1.41 -5.05 18.39
CA PRO A 507 -2.16 -5.39 17.19
C PRO A 507 -1.23 -5.99 16.13
N ASN A 508 -1.68 -7.07 15.49
CA ASN A 508 -1.10 -7.59 14.27
C ASN A 508 -1.24 -6.51 13.19
N ARG A 509 -0.10 -6.12 12.60
CA ARG A 509 -0.02 -5.04 11.62
C ARG A 509 -0.78 -5.34 10.33
N VAL A 510 -1.07 -6.61 10.03
CA VAL A 510 -1.88 -7.04 8.88
C VAL A 510 -3.35 -7.39 9.22
N SER A 511 -3.75 -7.37 10.50
CA SER A 511 -5.13 -7.69 10.91
C SER A 511 -5.91 -6.46 11.36
N TRP A 512 -7.01 -6.15 10.66
CA TRP A 512 -7.95 -5.06 10.98
C TRP A 512 -8.72 -5.23 12.30
N ARG A 513 -8.60 -6.40 12.95
CA ARG A 513 -9.18 -6.69 14.28
C ARG A 513 -8.20 -6.53 15.43
N GLY A 514 -6.92 -6.25 15.14
CA GLY A 514 -5.90 -6.13 16.17
C GLY A 514 -6.13 -4.97 17.11
N THR A 515 -5.96 -5.24 18.41
CA THR A 515 -6.10 -4.23 19.46
C THR A 515 -4.95 -4.33 20.45
N TRP A 516 -4.59 -3.20 21.04
CA TRP A 516 -3.68 -3.20 22.18
C TRP A 516 -4.40 -3.78 23.39
N TRP A 517 -3.81 -4.78 24.02
CA TRP A 517 -4.32 -5.30 25.29
C TRP A 517 -3.57 -4.62 26.44
N LEU A 518 -4.20 -3.57 26.98
CA LEU A 518 -3.69 -2.80 28.11
C LEU A 518 -4.37 -3.23 29.41
N VAL A 519 -3.56 -3.54 30.42
CA VAL A 519 -3.99 -3.97 31.75
C VAL A 519 -3.62 -2.91 32.77
N ASP A 520 -4.60 -2.40 33.51
CA ASP A 520 -4.42 -1.46 34.63
C ASP A 520 -4.45 -2.24 35.96
N THR A 521 -3.28 -2.37 36.58
CA THR A 521 -3.10 -3.08 37.86
C THR A 521 -3.55 -2.28 39.08
N ASP A 522 -3.75 -0.96 38.98
CA ASP A 522 -4.34 -0.17 40.06
C ASP A 522 -5.85 -0.31 40.08
N ARG A 523 -6.49 -0.32 38.90
CA ARG A 523 -7.95 -0.42 38.75
C ARG A 523 -8.47 -1.85 38.71
N GLY A 524 -7.62 -2.84 38.45
CA GLY A 524 -8.03 -4.23 38.28
C GLY A 524 -8.84 -4.46 36.99
N SER A 525 -8.69 -3.59 36.01
CA SER A 525 -9.44 -3.60 34.76
C SER A 525 -8.53 -3.46 33.55
N ARG A 526 -9.08 -3.77 32.38
CA ARG A 526 -8.57 -3.28 31.11
C ARG A 526 -8.85 -1.77 31.00
N VAL A 527 -8.11 -1.08 30.14
CA VAL A 527 -8.23 0.39 29.97
C VAL A 527 -9.62 0.80 29.42
N ASP A 528 -10.37 -0.12 28.79
CA ASP A 528 -11.77 0.03 28.38
C ASP A 528 -12.79 -0.20 29.52
N ALA A 529 -12.32 -0.28 30.77
CA ALA A 529 -13.09 -0.47 32.01
C ALA A 529 -13.73 -1.86 32.21
N GLU A 530 -13.34 -2.87 31.43
CA GLU A 530 -13.73 -4.27 31.68
C GLU A 530 -12.84 -4.91 32.75
N PRO A 531 -13.37 -5.61 33.78
CA PRO A 531 -12.53 -6.28 34.77
C PRO A 531 -11.68 -7.40 34.13
N ILE A 532 -10.41 -7.50 34.53
CA ILE A 532 -9.44 -8.36 33.83
C ILE A 532 -9.88 -9.83 33.83
N VAL A 533 -10.25 -10.38 34.99
CA VAL A 533 -10.59 -11.81 35.13
C VAL A 533 -11.83 -12.18 34.29
N PRO A 534 -12.98 -11.48 34.39
CA PRO A 534 -14.11 -11.66 33.50
C PRO A 534 -13.79 -11.57 32.01
N ALA A 535 -12.90 -10.66 31.59
CA ALA A 535 -12.50 -10.55 30.18
C ALA A 535 -11.83 -11.84 29.68
N PHE A 536 -10.90 -12.40 30.45
CA PHE A 536 -10.24 -13.67 30.11
C PHE A 536 -11.16 -14.88 30.23
N GLU A 537 -12.07 -14.90 31.21
CA GLU A 537 -13.10 -15.95 31.32
C GLU A 537 -14.05 -15.95 30.12
N LYS A 538 -14.42 -14.77 29.62
CA LYS A 538 -15.22 -14.61 28.40
C LYS A 538 -14.49 -15.14 27.18
N LEU A 539 -13.22 -14.78 26.98
CA LEU A 539 -12.41 -15.33 25.88
C LEU A 539 -12.29 -16.86 25.96
N ALA A 540 -12.04 -17.38 27.15
CA ALA A 540 -11.99 -18.83 27.39
C ALA A 540 -13.33 -19.51 27.09
N SER A 541 -14.45 -18.86 27.43
CA SER A 541 -15.80 -19.34 27.10
C SER A 541 -16.03 -19.36 25.60
N GLN A 542 -15.60 -18.32 24.86
CA GLN A 542 -15.75 -18.24 23.41
C GLN A 542 -14.95 -19.32 22.66
N LEU A 543 -13.77 -19.68 23.16
CA LEU A 543 -13.00 -20.81 22.64
C LEU A 543 -13.72 -22.15 22.90
N LYS A 544 -14.27 -22.34 24.10
CA LYS A 544 -15.00 -23.57 24.46
C LYS A 544 -16.31 -23.73 23.70
N SER A 545 -17.00 -22.63 23.40
CA SER A 545 -18.24 -22.62 22.64
C SER A 545 -18.04 -22.63 21.12
N LEU A 546 -16.78 -22.57 20.66
CA LEU A 546 -16.41 -22.40 19.24
C LEU A 546 -16.97 -21.13 18.59
N GLU A 547 -17.31 -20.12 19.39
CA GLU A 547 -17.65 -18.77 18.90
C GLU A 547 -16.40 -18.06 18.36
N SER A 548 -15.24 -18.42 18.90
CA SER A 548 -13.92 -18.07 18.36
C SER A 548 -13.15 -19.36 18.08
N VAL A 549 -12.66 -19.51 16.85
CA VAL A 549 -11.85 -20.67 16.43
C VAL A 549 -10.49 -20.15 15.97
N PRO A 550 -9.41 -20.46 16.70
CA PRO A 550 -8.07 -20.07 16.29
C PRO A 550 -7.65 -20.93 15.09
N MET A 551 -7.36 -20.29 13.97
CA MET A 551 -7.00 -20.94 12.71
C MET A 551 -5.49 -20.86 12.52
N PRO A 552 -4.76 -21.98 12.41
CA PRO A 552 -3.33 -21.92 12.12
C PRO A 552 -3.10 -21.20 10.79
N ALA A 553 -2.02 -20.43 10.69
CA ALA A 553 -1.60 -19.87 9.41
C ALA A 553 -1.32 -21.05 8.48
N PHE A 554 -2.14 -21.23 7.45
CA PHE A 554 -1.74 -22.04 6.31
C PHE A 554 -0.67 -21.20 5.60
N GLY A 555 0.53 -21.75 5.42
CA GLY A 555 1.63 -21.09 4.72
C GLY A 555 1.24 -20.58 3.34
N THR A 556 2.20 -19.99 2.63
CA THR A 556 2.01 -19.66 1.21
C THR A 556 1.53 -20.91 0.45
N PHE A 557 0.79 -20.70 -0.64
CA PHE A 557 0.15 -21.78 -1.41
C PHE A 557 1.15 -22.85 -1.93
N GLU A 558 2.45 -22.59 -1.84
CA GLU A 558 3.56 -23.47 -2.19
C GLU A 558 3.79 -24.62 -1.19
N ASP A 559 3.37 -24.49 0.07
CA ASP A 559 3.47 -25.56 1.08
C ASP A 559 2.45 -26.69 0.86
N TRP A 560 1.50 -26.49 -0.04
CA TRP A 560 0.62 -27.54 -0.51
C TRP A 560 1.36 -28.33 -1.58
N GLY A 561 2.16 -29.30 -1.14
CA GLY A 561 2.77 -30.34 -1.96
C GLY A 561 1.74 -31.21 -2.72
N LEU A 562 0.96 -30.61 -3.61
CA LEU A 562 0.37 -31.27 -4.77
C LEU A 562 1.52 -31.47 -5.77
N ARG A 563 2.34 -32.48 -5.49
CA ARG A 563 3.12 -33.15 -6.53
C ARG A 563 2.16 -33.40 -7.69
N SER A 564 2.39 -32.73 -8.82
CA SER A 564 1.70 -33.05 -10.07
C SER A 564 2.10 -34.48 -10.45
N GLY A 565 1.34 -35.45 -9.94
CA GLY A 565 1.43 -36.83 -10.36
C GLY A 565 0.94 -36.91 -11.79
N ARG A 566 1.84 -36.76 -12.76
CA ARG A 566 1.68 -37.42 -14.06
C ARG A 566 1.65 -38.92 -13.78
N LYS A 567 0.46 -39.46 -13.50
CA LYS A 567 0.21 -40.89 -13.65
C LYS A 567 -0.03 -41.13 -15.13
N HIS A 568 1.00 -41.70 -15.78
CA HIS A 568 0.81 -42.48 -16.98
C HIS A 568 -0.28 -43.54 -16.72
N ILE A 569 -1.27 -43.54 -17.59
CA ILE A 569 -2.21 -44.64 -17.75
C ILE A 569 -1.40 -45.85 -18.23
N GLY A 570 -1.48 -46.95 -17.47
CA GLY A 570 -0.87 -48.23 -17.79
C GLY A 570 -1.43 -49.31 -16.88
N ASP A 571 -2.42 -50.02 -17.44
CA ASP A 571 -3.04 -51.28 -17.05
C ASP A 571 -2.43 -52.07 -15.86
N GLN A 572 -3.25 -52.37 -14.85
CA GLN A 572 -3.72 -53.73 -14.56
C GLN A 572 -4.62 -53.78 -13.31
N GLU A 573 -5.72 -54.51 -13.46
CA GLU A 573 -6.77 -54.83 -12.49
C GLU A 573 -6.30 -55.86 -11.41
N PRO A 574 -7.12 -56.24 -10.41
CA PRO A 574 -6.75 -56.22 -8.99
C PRO A 574 -6.58 -57.61 -8.37
N ALA A 575 -6.15 -57.67 -7.11
CA ALA A 575 -6.30 -58.85 -6.28
C ALA A 575 -6.60 -58.49 -4.81
N PHE A 576 -7.88 -58.66 -4.49
CA PHE A 576 -8.54 -58.92 -3.19
C PHE A 576 -8.50 -57.89 -2.06
#